data_AF-A0A3D3I454-F1
#
_entry.id   AF-A0A3D3I454-F1
#
_cell.length_a   1.000
_cell.length_b   1.000
_cell.length_c   1.000
_cell.angle_alpha   90.00
_cell.angle_beta   90.00
_cell.angle_gamma   90.00
#
_symmetry.space_group_name_H-M   'P 1'
#
loop_
_entity.id
_entity.type
_entity.pdbx_description
1 polymer ?
#
loop_
_entity_poly.entity_id
_entity_poly.type
_entity_poly.pdbx_seq_one_letter_code
_entity_poly.pdbx_strand_id
1 'polypeptide(L)'
;MKLTYNTHVPMRKTFAYFRWPQGVQSMGQRVKTLPERELQGLFQKAGLNKTEQNVFAAVSMLEGGFDSVNTYDTGFVSVGLIQFATLKEGGHSLGQVLQRMKRENPQEFRTHFRKFGLDVTDNGLLMAADLESGATRIGPEANQQIIEDKRLIAAFQRAGRISEAFRVAQLKTAKAMYYPADDVIRVDVNGTTMTGRVGDVFRTEAGLATLMDRKVNTGNLGRMNDLVGQAVREYDLVSVKDAAQLEFLLIQALVFRKNYLLEASLSQPARPDVITSRSGTRRLRGPL
;
A
#
# COMPACT_ATOMS: atom_id res chain seq x y z
N MET A 1 19.45 -20.96 -5.60
CA MET A 1 18.01 -20.69 -5.42
C MET A 1 17.31 -20.77 -6.76
N LYS A 2 16.32 -21.66 -6.92
CA LYS A 2 15.51 -21.75 -8.14
C LYS A 2 14.32 -20.79 -8.03
N LEU A 3 14.21 -19.82 -8.95
CA LEU A 3 13.04 -18.96 -9.08
C LEU A 3 12.00 -19.66 -9.95
N THR A 4 10.72 -19.51 -9.61
CA THR A 4 9.59 -20.06 -10.38
C THR A 4 8.58 -18.96 -10.66
N TYR A 5 8.13 -18.89 -11.91
CA TYR A 5 7.07 -18.01 -12.38
C TYR A 5 6.28 -18.73 -13.46
N ASN A 6 5.01 -18.34 -13.62
CA ASN A 6 4.16 -18.88 -14.66
C ASN A 6 4.24 -18.02 -15.92
N THR A 7 4.25 -18.68 -17.08
CA THR A 7 4.12 -18.04 -18.40
C THR A 7 2.88 -18.60 -19.09
N HIS A 8 2.30 -17.88 -20.06
CA HIS A 8 1.17 -18.36 -20.88
C HIS A 8 -0.02 -18.88 -20.04
N VAL A 9 -0.40 -18.17 -18.97
CA VAL A 9 -1.46 -18.60 -18.05
C VAL A 9 -2.82 -18.64 -18.78
N PRO A 10 -3.48 -19.80 -18.92
CA PRO A 10 -4.75 -19.91 -19.63
C PRO A 10 -5.89 -19.27 -18.81
N MET A 11 -6.49 -18.20 -19.33
CA MET A 11 -7.53 -17.43 -18.63
C MET A 11 -8.72 -17.09 -19.55
N ARG A 12 -9.90 -16.91 -18.95
CA ARG A 12 -11.18 -16.67 -19.66
C ARG A 12 -11.16 -15.35 -20.43
N LYS A 13 -11.74 -15.33 -21.64
CA LYS A 13 -11.81 -14.18 -22.58
C LYS A 13 -12.31 -12.85 -22.00
N THR A 14 -13.05 -12.86 -20.89
CA THR A 14 -13.62 -11.67 -20.25
C THR A 14 -12.61 -10.86 -19.43
N PHE A 15 -11.40 -11.37 -19.19
CA PHE A 15 -10.35 -10.68 -18.45
C PHE A 15 -9.37 -9.96 -19.38
N ALA A 16 -9.75 -8.73 -19.79
CA ALA A 16 -8.96 -7.85 -20.66
C ALA A 16 -7.66 -7.27 -20.03
N TYR A 17 -7.21 -7.81 -18.90
CA TYR A 17 -5.98 -7.38 -18.22
C TYR A 17 -4.74 -8.17 -18.65
N PHE A 18 -4.81 -9.08 -19.63
CA PHE A 18 -3.60 -9.64 -20.27
C PHE A 18 -3.22 -8.77 -21.48
N ARG A 19 -2.60 -7.62 -21.22
CA ARG A 19 -2.12 -6.72 -22.31
C ARG A 19 -0.80 -7.17 -22.90
N TRP A 20 -0.01 -7.94 -22.15
CA TRP A 20 1.37 -8.32 -22.49
C TRP A 20 1.53 -9.84 -22.52
N PRO A 21 1.35 -10.51 -23.68
CA PRO A 21 1.48 -11.97 -23.83
C PRO A 21 2.81 -12.55 -23.30
N GLN A 22 3.87 -11.75 -23.33
CA GLN A 22 5.22 -12.06 -22.88
C GLN A 22 5.44 -11.90 -21.36
N GLY A 23 4.43 -11.40 -20.63
CA GLY A 23 4.51 -11.14 -19.20
C GLY A 23 4.78 -12.39 -18.35
N VAL A 24 5.01 -12.15 -17.06
CA VAL A 24 5.23 -13.20 -16.06
C VAL A 24 4.43 -12.88 -14.80
N GLN A 25 4.08 -13.93 -14.06
CA GLN A 25 3.48 -13.79 -12.74
C GLN A 25 4.11 -14.76 -11.77
N SER A 26 4.36 -14.28 -10.55
CA SER A 26 4.67 -15.10 -9.40
C SER A 26 4.06 -14.46 -8.16
N MET A 27 3.35 -15.27 -7.37
CA MET A 27 2.81 -14.82 -6.08
C MET A 27 3.88 -14.70 -5.00
N GLY A 28 5.12 -15.11 -5.28
CA GLY A 28 6.22 -15.05 -4.31
C GLY A 28 6.02 -15.99 -3.11
N GLN A 29 6.92 -15.88 -2.14
CA GLN A 29 6.78 -16.51 -0.84
C GLN A 29 5.84 -15.67 0.02
N ARG A 30 4.72 -16.25 0.44
CA ARG A 30 3.74 -15.59 1.30
C ARG A 30 4.42 -15.09 2.58
N VAL A 31 4.29 -13.80 2.89
CA VAL A 31 4.97 -13.19 4.05
C VAL A 31 4.56 -13.87 5.36
N LYS A 32 3.29 -14.29 5.48
CA LYS A 32 2.82 -15.06 6.65
C LYS A 32 3.52 -16.40 6.91
N THR A 33 4.31 -16.90 5.94
CA THR A 33 5.10 -18.14 6.08
C THR A 33 6.54 -17.88 6.49
N LEU A 34 6.96 -16.61 6.56
CA LEU A 34 8.29 -16.27 7.08
C LEU A 34 8.37 -16.56 8.58
N PRO A 35 9.55 -16.93 9.10
CA PRO A 35 9.76 -17.03 10.54
C PRO A 35 9.38 -15.73 11.24
N GLU A 36 8.63 -15.82 12.35
CA GLU A 36 8.12 -14.65 13.07
C GLU A 36 9.24 -13.67 13.45
N ARG A 37 10.39 -14.20 13.92
CA ARG A 37 11.58 -13.41 14.25
C ARG A 37 12.13 -12.62 13.04
N GLU A 38 12.09 -13.23 11.84
CA GLU A 38 12.53 -12.56 10.62
C GLU A 38 11.58 -11.41 10.27
N LEU A 39 10.28 -11.67 10.28
CA LEU A 39 9.27 -10.66 9.97
C LEU A 39 9.29 -9.49 10.98
N GLN A 40 9.38 -9.79 12.27
CA GLN A 40 9.52 -8.77 13.31
C GLN A 40 10.80 -7.94 13.11
N GLY A 41 11.92 -8.56 12.76
CA GLY A 41 13.17 -7.86 12.43
C GLY A 41 13.01 -6.90 11.25
N LEU A 42 12.29 -7.32 10.19
CA LEU A 42 11.97 -6.45 9.05
C LEU A 42 11.11 -5.25 9.46
N PHE A 43 10.07 -5.47 10.28
CA PHE A 43 9.22 -4.38 10.77
C PHE A 43 9.98 -3.38 11.63
N GLN A 44 10.84 -3.84 12.54
CA GLN A 44 11.68 -2.98 13.36
C GLN A 44 12.62 -2.13 12.51
N LYS A 45 13.32 -2.73 11.53
CA LYS A 45 14.22 -2.02 10.60
C LYS A 45 13.48 -1.03 9.69
N ALA A 46 12.22 -1.31 9.39
CA ALA A 46 11.35 -0.40 8.66
C ALA A 46 10.76 0.73 9.54
N GLY A 47 10.98 0.70 10.86
CA GLY A 47 10.48 1.73 11.78
C GLY A 47 8.97 1.66 11.99
N LEU A 48 8.40 0.46 11.92
CA LEU A 48 6.98 0.23 12.21
C LEU A 48 6.78 0.03 13.71
N ASN A 49 5.92 0.85 14.32
CA ASN A 49 5.48 0.65 15.69
C ASN A 49 4.49 -0.53 15.80
N LYS A 50 4.11 -0.93 17.02
CA LYS A 50 3.27 -2.12 17.23
C LYS A 50 1.90 -2.02 16.55
N THR A 51 1.25 -0.86 16.61
CA THR A 51 -0.03 -0.59 15.95
C THR A 51 0.09 -0.73 14.43
N GLU A 52 1.12 -0.14 13.83
CA GLU A 52 1.39 -0.25 12.41
C GLU A 52 1.66 -1.70 12.00
N GLN A 53 2.41 -2.46 12.79
CA GLN A 53 2.66 -3.89 12.52
C GLN A 53 1.37 -4.70 12.51
N ASN A 54 0.48 -4.48 13.49
CA ASN A 54 -0.80 -5.18 13.59
C ASN A 54 -1.71 -4.83 12.40
N VAL A 55 -1.80 -3.54 12.03
CA VAL A 55 -2.54 -3.10 10.83
C VAL A 55 -1.96 -3.73 9.58
N PHE A 56 -0.63 -3.72 9.41
CA PHE A 56 0.04 -4.32 8.27
C PHE A 56 -0.20 -5.82 8.16
N ALA A 57 -0.26 -6.51 9.29
CA ALA A 57 -0.53 -7.94 9.34
C ALA A 57 -1.99 -8.29 9.04
N ALA A 58 -2.93 -7.44 9.44
CA ALA A 58 -4.36 -7.68 9.25
C ALA A 58 -4.84 -7.34 7.85
N VAL A 59 -4.33 -6.24 7.26
CA VAL A 59 -4.55 -5.95 5.85
C VAL A 59 -3.81 -7.02 5.06
N SER A 60 -4.45 -7.62 4.05
CA SER A 60 -3.91 -8.74 3.24
C SER A 60 -2.55 -8.49 2.55
N MET A 61 -1.85 -7.39 2.86
CA MET A 61 -0.47 -7.10 2.48
C MET A 61 0.51 -8.24 2.76
N LEU A 62 0.25 -9.09 3.77
CA LEU A 62 1.10 -10.25 4.06
C LEU A 62 0.67 -11.54 3.34
N GLU A 63 -0.38 -11.49 2.51
CA GLU A 63 -0.81 -12.62 1.68
C GLU A 63 0.02 -12.76 0.40
N GLY A 64 0.62 -11.65 -0.06
CA GLY A 64 1.67 -11.63 -1.07
C GLY A 64 3.06 -11.90 -0.48
N GLY A 65 4.06 -11.78 -1.33
CA GLY A 65 5.47 -11.93 -1.00
C GLY A 65 6.27 -10.69 -1.36
N PHE A 66 7.38 -10.46 -0.65
CA PHE A 66 8.33 -9.43 -1.04
C PHE A 66 8.92 -9.66 -2.44
N ASP A 67 8.89 -10.90 -2.93
CA ASP A 67 9.34 -11.36 -4.25
C ASP A 67 8.20 -11.62 -5.24
N SER A 68 6.96 -11.22 -4.92
CA SER A 68 5.87 -11.31 -5.89
C SER A 68 6.15 -10.40 -7.09
N VAL A 69 5.80 -10.85 -8.28
CA VAL A 69 5.88 -10.05 -9.51
C VAL A 69 4.68 -10.31 -10.38
N ASN A 70 4.24 -9.28 -11.09
CA ASN A 70 3.23 -9.36 -12.13
C ASN A 70 3.53 -8.35 -13.23
N THR A 71 3.59 -8.82 -14.47
CA THR A 71 3.79 -7.96 -15.64
C THR A 71 2.72 -8.14 -16.72
N TYR A 72 1.63 -8.84 -16.40
CA TYR A 72 0.53 -9.04 -17.35
C TYR A 72 -0.46 -7.87 -17.38
N ASP A 73 -0.65 -7.22 -16.24
CA ASP A 73 -1.77 -6.31 -15.98
C ASP A 73 -1.52 -4.84 -16.32
N THR A 74 -2.53 -4.02 -16.05
CA THR A 74 -2.51 -2.56 -16.28
C THR A 74 -1.50 -1.81 -15.41
N GLY A 75 -0.87 -2.48 -14.43
CA GLY A 75 0.22 -1.94 -13.63
C GLY A 75 1.57 -1.92 -14.35
N PHE A 76 1.66 -2.52 -15.55
CA PHE A 76 2.88 -2.69 -16.36
C PHE A 76 3.91 -3.57 -15.65
N VAL A 77 4.66 -3.01 -14.69
CA VAL A 77 5.58 -3.77 -13.84
C VAL A 77 5.15 -3.61 -12.39
N SER A 78 4.63 -4.69 -11.80
CA SER A 78 4.15 -4.74 -10.43
C SER A 78 4.98 -5.72 -9.59
N VAL A 79 5.44 -5.29 -8.41
CA VAL A 79 6.38 -6.06 -7.56
C VAL A 79 6.00 -5.95 -6.08
N GLY A 80 6.21 -7.03 -5.34
CA GLY A 80 6.28 -7.01 -3.89
C GLY A 80 4.95 -7.17 -3.17
N LEU A 81 5.01 -6.93 -1.86
CA LEU A 81 3.98 -7.36 -0.89
C LEU A 81 2.59 -6.74 -1.12
N ILE A 82 2.53 -5.54 -1.71
CA ILE A 82 1.27 -4.88 -2.13
C ILE A 82 1.20 -4.62 -3.64
N GLN A 83 2.03 -5.29 -4.44
CA GLN A 83 2.10 -5.08 -5.89
C GLN A 83 2.40 -3.60 -6.24
N PHE A 84 3.49 -3.05 -5.71
CA PHE A 84 3.99 -1.73 -6.10
C PHE A 84 4.18 -1.68 -7.61
N ALA A 85 3.53 -0.73 -8.28
CA ALA A 85 3.41 -0.69 -9.73
C ALA A 85 4.13 0.53 -10.32
N THR A 86 4.54 0.42 -11.57
CA THR A 86 5.14 1.53 -12.32
C THR A 86 4.10 2.38 -13.05
N LEU A 87 2.93 1.80 -13.34
CA LEU A 87 1.90 2.38 -14.22
C LEU A 87 2.47 2.74 -15.60
N LYS A 88 1.66 3.40 -16.45
CA LYS A 88 2.04 3.73 -17.83
C LYS A 88 3.31 4.58 -17.92
N GLU A 89 3.50 5.50 -16.98
CA GLU A 89 4.64 6.43 -16.96
C GLU A 89 5.97 5.76 -16.56
N GLY A 90 5.94 4.54 -16.01
CA GLY A 90 7.16 3.79 -15.72
C GLY A 90 7.87 4.18 -14.42
N GLY A 91 7.15 4.63 -13.39
CA GLY A 91 7.76 5.06 -12.13
C GLY A 91 6.90 4.75 -10.92
N HIS A 92 5.91 5.61 -10.62
CA HIS A 92 4.93 5.47 -9.55
C HIS A 92 5.43 4.78 -8.25
N SER A 93 4.67 3.86 -7.64
CA SER A 93 4.99 3.34 -6.31
C SER A 93 6.18 2.37 -6.31
N LEU A 94 6.44 1.65 -7.40
CA LEU A 94 7.65 0.83 -7.53
C LEU A 94 8.92 1.69 -7.63
N GLY A 95 8.85 2.79 -8.38
CA GLY A 95 9.90 3.78 -8.48
C GLY A 95 10.28 4.34 -7.12
N GLN A 96 9.29 4.66 -6.28
CA GLN A 96 9.52 5.12 -4.90
C GLN A 96 10.24 4.07 -4.03
N VAL A 97 9.93 2.79 -4.18
CA VAL A 97 10.66 1.70 -3.49
C VAL A 97 12.13 1.69 -3.92
N LEU A 98 12.39 1.73 -5.23
CA LEU A 98 13.74 1.70 -5.78
C LEU A 98 14.55 2.93 -5.38
N GLN A 99 13.96 4.13 -5.46
CA GLN A 99 14.60 5.36 -5.03
C GLN A 99 14.98 5.32 -3.56
N ARG A 100 14.05 4.84 -2.72
CA ARG A 100 14.31 4.69 -1.29
C ARG A 100 15.49 3.76 -1.04
N MET A 101 15.49 2.59 -1.67
CA MET A 101 16.59 1.64 -1.53
C MET A 101 17.91 2.23 -2.05
N LYS A 102 17.91 2.89 -3.21
CA LYS A 102 19.10 3.53 -3.78
C LYS A 102 19.69 4.60 -2.87
N ARG A 103 18.85 5.41 -2.24
CA ARG A 103 19.26 6.46 -1.31
C ARG A 103 19.76 5.91 0.02
N GLU A 104 19.01 4.98 0.61
CA GLU A 104 19.30 4.49 1.97
C GLU A 104 20.35 3.37 1.98
N ASN A 105 20.45 2.58 0.90
CA ASN A 105 21.34 1.41 0.78
C ASN A 105 21.93 1.30 -0.64
N PRO A 106 22.76 2.28 -1.09
CA PRO A 106 23.25 2.34 -2.47
C PRO A 106 24.07 1.11 -2.90
N GLN A 107 24.80 0.50 -1.96
CA GLN A 107 25.58 -0.70 -2.21
C GLN A 107 24.69 -1.91 -2.51
N GLU A 108 23.64 -2.12 -1.69
CA GLU A 108 22.66 -3.17 -1.91
C GLU A 108 21.89 -2.93 -3.21
N PHE A 109 21.51 -1.68 -3.50
CA PHE A 109 20.87 -1.33 -4.75
C PHE A 109 21.75 -1.69 -5.95
N ARG A 110 23.06 -1.39 -5.88
CA ARG A 110 24.01 -1.78 -6.91
C ARG A 110 24.08 -3.29 -7.10
N THR A 111 24.16 -4.04 -6.00
CA THR A 111 24.26 -5.51 -5.99
C THR A 111 23.02 -6.18 -6.57
N HIS A 112 21.83 -5.67 -6.26
CA HIS A 112 20.56 -6.32 -6.57
C HIS A 112 19.85 -5.80 -7.81
N PHE A 113 20.16 -4.57 -8.25
CA PHE A 113 19.50 -3.94 -9.40
C PHE A 113 20.51 -3.46 -10.44
N ARG A 114 21.41 -2.52 -10.10
CA ARG A 114 22.31 -1.90 -11.11
C ARG A 114 23.20 -2.91 -11.83
N LYS A 115 23.68 -3.94 -11.12
CA LYS A 115 24.48 -5.04 -11.71
C LYS A 115 23.72 -5.80 -12.82
N PHE A 116 22.39 -5.79 -12.79
CA PHE A 116 21.53 -6.44 -13.78
C PHE A 116 20.95 -5.45 -14.80
N GLY A 117 21.46 -4.21 -14.85
CA GLY A 117 20.97 -3.18 -15.77
C GLY A 117 19.72 -2.46 -15.28
N LEU A 118 19.31 -2.60 -14.01
CA LEU A 118 18.17 -1.87 -13.46
C LEU A 118 18.61 -0.66 -12.65
N ASP A 119 18.03 0.51 -12.93
CA ASP A 119 18.23 1.73 -12.14
C ASP A 119 16.91 2.50 -12.00
N VAL A 120 16.97 3.66 -11.33
CA VAL A 120 15.85 4.57 -11.14
C VAL A 120 16.37 6.01 -11.17
N THR A 121 15.65 6.90 -11.85
CA THR A 121 15.96 8.33 -11.91
C THR A 121 15.68 9.02 -10.58
N ASP A 122 16.14 10.26 -10.42
CA ASP A 122 15.88 11.08 -9.23
C ASP A 122 14.40 11.51 -9.09
N ASN A 123 13.62 11.38 -10.16
CA ASN A 123 12.16 11.59 -10.14
C ASN A 123 11.34 10.29 -10.08
N GLY A 124 12.01 9.13 -10.00
CA GLY A 124 11.37 7.86 -9.69
C GLY A 124 10.95 7.07 -10.92
N LEU A 125 11.43 7.44 -12.11
CA LEU A 125 11.23 6.65 -13.32
C LEU A 125 12.23 5.49 -13.34
N LEU A 126 11.76 4.30 -13.67
CA LEU A 126 12.62 3.13 -13.86
C LEU A 126 13.55 3.36 -15.04
N MET A 127 14.73 2.78 -14.95
CA MET A 127 15.70 2.72 -16.03
C MET A 127 16.10 1.26 -16.26
N ALA A 128 16.18 0.88 -17.52
CA ALA A 128 16.68 -0.43 -17.94
C ALA A 128 17.83 -0.22 -18.94
N ALA A 129 18.99 -0.75 -18.61
CA ALA A 129 20.17 -0.74 -19.45
C ALA A 129 20.33 -2.11 -20.11
N ASP A 130 20.51 -2.09 -21.43
CA ASP A 130 21.02 -3.22 -22.16
C ASP A 130 22.53 -3.36 -21.86
N LEU A 131 22.92 -4.46 -21.21
CA LEU A 131 24.29 -4.65 -20.74
C LEU A 131 25.28 -4.99 -21.86
N GLU A 132 24.81 -5.34 -23.05
CA GLU A 132 25.66 -5.67 -24.20
C GLU A 132 25.99 -4.41 -25.02
N SER A 133 24.98 -3.59 -25.31
CA SER A 133 25.09 -2.37 -26.11
C SER A 133 25.34 -1.11 -25.28
N GLY A 134 25.07 -1.13 -23.97
CA GLY A 134 25.09 0.05 -23.10
C GLY A 134 23.92 1.00 -23.28
N ALA A 135 22.97 0.69 -24.17
CA ALA A 135 21.79 1.52 -24.40
C ALA A 135 20.90 1.54 -23.16
N THR A 136 20.39 2.72 -22.78
CA THR A 136 19.50 2.88 -21.62
C THR A 136 18.12 3.34 -22.06
N ARG A 137 17.09 2.74 -21.47
CA ARG A 137 15.66 3.10 -21.58
C ARG A 137 15.18 3.65 -20.24
N ILE A 138 14.22 4.56 -20.26
CA ILE A 138 13.69 5.25 -19.08
C ILE A 138 12.17 5.26 -19.15
N GLY A 139 11.48 5.14 -18.01
CA GLY A 139 10.03 5.33 -17.95
C GLY A 139 9.26 4.27 -18.77
N PRO A 140 8.35 4.66 -19.68
CA PRO A 140 7.55 3.71 -20.46
C PRO A 140 8.39 2.71 -21.27
N GLU A 141 9.51 3.14 -21.84
CA GLU A 141 10.41 2.26 -22.59
C GLU A 141 11.14 1.28 -21.68
N ALA A 142 11.48 1.69 -20.45
CA ALA A 142 12.06 0.79 -19.45
C ALA A 142 11.04 -0.27 -18.99
N ASN A 143 9.77 0.12 -18.82
CA ASN A 143 8.69 -0.83 -18.54
C ASN A 143 8.63 -1.92 -19.62
N GLN A 144 8.58 -1.51 -20.89
CA GLN A 144 8.50 -2.44 -22.01
C GLN A 144 9.69 -3.41 -22.01
N GLN A 145 10.91 -2.89 -21.82
CA GLN A 145 12.10 -3.73 -21.77
C GLN A 145 12.07 -4.73 -20.59
N ILE A 146 11.58 -4.32 -19.40
CA ILE A 146 11.46 -5.22 -18.24
C ILE A 146 10.40 -6.30 -18.47
N ILE A 147 9.32 -5.97 -19.17
CA ILE A 147 8.25 -6.91 -19.53
C ILE A 147 8.78 -7.95 -20.53
N GLU A 148 9.58 -7.53 -21.50
CA GLU A 148 10.13 -8.38 -22.57
C GLU A 148 11.32 -9.22 -22.11
N ASP A 149 12.22 -8.67 -21.30
CA ASP A 149 13.39 -9.36 -20.77
C ASP A 149 13.14 -9.95 -19.37
N LYS A 150 12.84 -11.25 -19.35
CA LYS A 150 12.57 -12.01 -18.13
C LYS A 150 13.73 -11.99 -17.12
N ARG A 151 14.96 -11.69 -17.54
CA ARG A 151 16.11 -11.55 -16.64
C ARG A 151 15.96 -10.34 -15.73
N LEU A 152 15.41 -9.24 -16.25
CA LEU A 152 15.20 -8.00 -15.50
C LEU A 152 14.13 -8.18 -14.41
N ILE A 153 12.96 -8.73 -14.76
CA ILE A 153 11.92 -9.00 -13.75
C ILE A 153 12.36 -10.06 -12.71
N ALA A 154 13.19 -11.02 -13.12
CA ALA A 154 13.77 -11.99 -12.19
C ALA A 154 14.73 -11.35 -11.17
N ALA A 155 15.37 -10.22 -11.49
CA ALA A 155 16.19 -9.47 -10.53
C ALA A 155 15.34 -8.94 -9.36
N PHE A 156 14.12 -8.47 -9.62
CA PHE A 156 13.17 -8.06 -8.57
C PHE A 156 12.75 -9.24 -7.68
N GLN A 157 12.41 -10.39 -8.27
CA GLN A 157 12.10 -11.59 -7.48
C GLN A 157 13.29 -12.02 -6.61
N ARG A 158 14.50 -12.04 -7.19
CA ARG A 158 15.72 -12.38 -6.46
C ARG A 158 15.92 -11.41 -5.29
N ALA A 159 15.85 -10.11 -5.52
CA ALA A 159 15.98 -9.09 -4.49
C ALA A 159 14.92 -9.26 -3.39
N GLY A 160 13.66 -9.51 -3.76
CA GLY A 160 12.57 -9.78 -2.82
C GLY A 160 12.78 -11.01 -1.94
N ARG A 161 13.58 -11.99 -2.38
CA ARG A 161 13.91 -13.19 -1.61
C ARG A 161 15.11 -13.05 -0.68
N ILE A 162 16.09 -12.21 -1.02
CA ILE A 162 17.39 -12.26 -0.32
C ILE A 162 17.92 -10.90 0.12
N SER A 163 17.44 -9.78 -0.42
CA SER A 163 17.89 -8.46 -0.02
C SER A 163 16.97 -7.92 1.09
N GLU A 164 17.48 -7.91 2.31
CA GLU A 164 16.79 -7.29 3.43
C GLU A 164 16.51 -5.80 3.16
N ALA A 165 17.47 -5.10 2.57
CA ALA A 165 17.32 -3.68 2.21
C ALA A 165 16.15 -3.44 1.26
N PHE A 166 15.94 -4.32 0.27
CA PHE A 166 14.79 -4.20 -0.64
C PHE A 166 13.46 -4.47 0.07
N ARG A 167 13.41 -5.49 0.95
CA ARG A 167 12.22 -5.80 1.76
C ARG A 167 11.86 -4.66 2.71
N VAL A 168 12.86 -4.07 3.38
CA VAL A 168 12.69 -2.91 4.25
C VAL A 168 12.25 -1.68 3.46
N ALA A 169 12.81 -1.45 2.26
CA ALA A 169 12.39 -0.36 1.39
C ALA A 169 10.92 -0.49 0.96
N GLN A 170 10.45 -1.71 0.67
CA GLN A 170 9.03 -1.99 0.42
C GLN A 170 8.17 -1.60 1.64
N LEU A 171 8.50 -2.05 2.85
CA LEU A 171 7.73 -1.73 4.06
C LEU A 171 7.67 -0.23 4.36
N LYS A 172 8.82 0.46 4.28
CA LYS A 172 8.89 1.91 4.48
C LYS A 172 8.06 2.67 3.45
N THR A 173 8.07 2.21 2.19
CA THR A 173 7.28 2.83 1.11
C THR A 173 5.79 2.53 1.28
N ALA A 174 5.42 1.30 1.67
CA ALA A 174 4.05 0.95 2.02
C ALA A 174 3.51 1.85 3.14
N LYS A 175 4.30 2.07 4.20
CA LYS A 175 3.94 2.98 5.30
C LYS A 175 3.75 4.40 4.78
N ALA A 176 4.77 4.95 4.12
CA ALA A 176 4.74 6.34 3.66
C ALA A 176 3.60 6.65 2.67
N MET A 177 3.21 5.69 1.82
CA MET A 177 2.22 5.94 0.77
C MET A 177 0.81 5.48 1.15
N TYR A 178 0.68 4.41 1.95
CA TYR A 178 -0.61 3.72 2.12
C TYR A 178 -1.09 3.62 3.56
N TYR A 179 -0.23 3.85 4.56
CA TYR A 179 -0.70 3.95 5.95
C TYR A 179 -1.39 5.31 6.14
N PRO A 180 -2.69 5.33 6.50
CA PRO A 180 -3.51 6.52 6.29
C PRO A 180 -3.46 7.52 7.44
N ALA A 181 -2.83 7.20 8.58
CA ALA A 181 -2.96 8.00 9.80
C ALA A 181 -2.58 9.48 9.64
N ASP A 182 -1.59 9.77 8.80
CA ASP A 182 -1.12 11.15 8.53
C ASP A 182 -1.85 11.82 7.35
N ASP A 183 -2.76 11.11 6.67
CA ASP A 183 -3.54 11.71 5.58
C ASP A 183 -4.45 12.83 6.11
N VAL A 184 -4.61 13.86 5.29
CA VAL A 184 -5.41 15.05 5.63
C VAL A 184 -6.90 14.77 5.42
N ILE A 185 -7.68 15.00 6.45
CA ILE A 185 -9.12 15.20 6.37
C ILE A 185 -9.37 16.67 6.08
N ARG A 186 -10.15 16.96 5.04
CA ARG A 186 -10.66 18.31 4.73
C ARG A 186 -12.14 18.20 4.39
N VAL A 187 -12.98 18.90 5.15
CA VAL A 187 -14.44 18.88 4.99
C VAL A 187 -14.99 20.29 5.08
N ASP A 188 -16.01 20.59 4.27
CA ASP A 188 -16.72 21.86 4.31
C ASP A 188 -18.09 21.66 4.98
N VAL A 189 -18.27 22.27 6.14
CA VAL A 189 -19.49 22.16 6.96
C VAL A 189 -20.04 23.55 7.24
N ASN A 190 -21.28 23.81 6.81
CA ASN A 190 -21.98 25.09 7.03
C ASN A 190 -21.17 26.32 6.59
N GLY A 191 -20.48 26.21 5.44
CA GLY A 191 -19.64 27.29 4.89
C GLY A 191 -18.27 27.44 5.56
N THR A 192 -17.91 26.57 6.51
CA THR A 192 -16.59 26.57 7.17
C THR A 192 -15.78 25.34 6.75
N THR A 193 -14.56 25.56 6.25
CA THR A 193 -13.61 24.47 6.01
C THR A 193 -12.99 24.04 7.33
N MET A 194 -13.07 22.75 7.62
CA MET A 194 -12.45 22.12 8.78
C MET A 194 -11.41 21.10 8.31
N THR A 195 -10.27 21.07 8.99
CA THR A 195 -9.15 20.17 8.66
C THR A 195 -8.67 19.39 9.88
N GLY A 196 -8.13 18.20 9.64
CA GLY A 196 -7.46 17.38 10.65
C GLY A 196 -6.72 16.22 10.01
N ARG A 197 -6.23 15.28 10.81
CA ARG A 197 -5.64 14.03 10.29
C ARG A 197 -6.58 12.86 10.47
N VAL A 198 -6.46 11.87 9.59
CA VAL A 198 -7.16 10.59 9.74
C VAL A 198 -6.92 9.96 11.11
N GLY A 199 -5.68 9.96 11.61
CA GLY A 199 -5.34 9.40 12.92
C GLY A 199 -5.95 10.15 14.11
N ASP A 200 -6.45 11.37 13.93
CA ASP A 200 -7.18 12.09 14.98
C ASP A 200 -8.62 11.55 15.15
N VAL A 201 -9.17 10.94 14.09
CA VAL A 201 -10.53 10.39 13.98
C VAL A 201 -10.55 8.87 14.10
N PHE A 202 -9.71 8.18 13.33
CA PHE A 202 -9.58 6.72 13.32
C PHE A 202 -8.38 6.32 14.17
N ARG A 203 -8.61 6.07 15.46
CA ARG A 203 -7.55 5.85 16.46
C ARG A 203 -7.23 4.38 16.66
N THR A 204 -8.09 3.50 16.18
CA THR A 204 -7.97 2.06 16.39
C THR A 204 -7.35 1.36 15.19
N GLU A 205 -6.76 0.19 15.45
CA GLU A 205 -6.17 -0.64 14.41
C GLU A 205 -7.23 -1.09 13.40
N ALA A 206 -8.45 -1.40 13.85
CA ALA A 206 -9.55 -1.74 12.97
C ALA A 206 -9.92 -0.59 12.00
N GLY A 207 -9.92 0.65 12.48
CA GLY A 207 -10.17 1.83 11.65
C GLY A 207 -9.09 2.07 10.61
N LEU A 208 -7.84 2.06 11.06
CA LEU A 208 -6.68 2.26 10.19
C LEU A 208 -6.55 1.11 9.16
N ALA A 209 -6.82 -0.13 9.54
CA ALA A 209 -6.82 -1.27 8.63
C ALA A 209 -7.93 -1.16 7.56
N THR A 210 -9.13 -0.72 7.95
CA THR A 210 -10.23 -0.50 7.00
C THR A 210 -9.86 0.52 5.92
N LEU A 211 -9.27 1.64 6.33
CA LEU A 211 -8.84 2.69 5.42
C LEU A 211 -7.63 2.29 4.57
N MET A 212 -6.64 1.65 5.20
CA MET A 212 -5.44 1.17 4.51
C MET A 212 -5.78 0.12 3.44
N ASP A 213 -6.69 -0.82 3.74
CA ASP A 213 -7.16 -1.83 2.78
C ASP A 213 -7.69 -1.17 1.50
N ARG A 214 -8.55 -0.15 1.66
CA ARG A 214 -9.07 0.60 0.51
C ARG A 214 -7.95 1.37 -0.21
N LYS A 215 -7.07 2.06 0.52
CA LYS A 215 -6.01 2.90 -0.06
C LYS A 215 -5.03 2.07 -0.89
N VAL A 216 -4.65 0.88 -0.42
CA VAL A 216 -3.81 -0.05 -1.18
C VAL A 216 -4.46 -0.47 -2.49
N ASN A 217 -5.77 -0.72 -2.49
CA ASN A 217 -6.47 -1.25 -3.67
C ASN A 217 -6.96 -0.18 -4.65
N THR A 218 -7.16 1.06 -4.19
CA THR A 218 -7.83 2.11 -4.99
C THR A 218 -7.03 3.40 -5.08
N GLY A 219 -5.93 3.53 -4.32
CA GLY A 219 -5.12 4.74 -4.25
C GLY A 219 -5.77 5.90 -3.47
N ASN A 220 -6.96 5.73 -2.90
CA ASN A 220 -7.67 6.77 -2.14
C ASN A 220 -8.46 6.21 -0.96
N LEU A 221 -9.03 7.11 -0.14
CA LEU A 221 -9.80 6.76 1.07
C LEU A 221 -11.32 6.70 0.81
N GLY A 222 -11.77 6.75 -0.44
CA GLY A 222 -13.17 6.74 -0.83
C GLY A 222 -13.96 7.91 -0.23
N ARG A 223 -15.16 7.61 0.29
CA ARG A 223 -16.11 8.58 0.86
C ARG A 223 -15.77 9.02 2.29
N MET A 224 -14.55 8.77 2.77
CA MET A 224 -14.18 9.03 4.17
C MET A 224 -14.40 10.51 4.56
N ASN A 225 -13.92 11.46 3.74
CA ASN A 225 -14.13 12.89 4.02
C ASN A 225 -15.62 13.25 4.05
N ASP A 226 -16.41 12.73 3.10
CA ASP A 226 -17.86 13.00 3.05
C ASP A 226 -18.58 12.52 4.32
N LEU A 227 -18.27 11.31 4.78
CA LEU A 227 -18.87 10.72 5.97
C LEU A 227 -18.43 11.43 7.25
N VAL A 228 -17.17 11.85 7.35
CA VAL A 228 -16.71 12.70 8.47
C VAL A 228 -17.42 14.04 8.44
N GLY A 229 -17.58 14.67 7.28
CA GLY A 229 -18.31 15.94 7.13
C GLY A 229 -19.79 15.81 7.49
N GLN A 230 -20.44 14.71 7.09
CA GLN A 230 -21.80 14.38 7.49
C GLN A 230 -21.91 14.22 9.00
N ALA A 231 -21.01 13.44 9.61
CA ALA A 231 -20.96 13.23 11.05
C ALA A 231 -20.79 14.55 11.83
N VAL A 232 -19.87 15.40 11.39
CA VAL A 232 -19.66 16.73 12.01
C VAL A 232 -20.92 17.58 11.93
N ARG A 233 -21.62 17.58 10.79
CA ARG A 233 -22.87 18.35 10.61
C ARG A 233 -24.02 17.80 11.44
N GLU A 234 -24.25 16.50 11.38
CA GLU A 234 -25.42 15.84 11.96
C GLU A 234 -25.38 15.83 13.50
N TYR A 235 -24.19 15.65 14.07
CA TYR A 235 -23.97 15.62 15.51
C TYR A 235 -23.51 16.95 16.09
N ASP A 236 -23.46 18.02 15.28
CA ASP A 236 -23.04 19.36 15.67
C ASP A 236 -21.70 19.35 16.42
N LEU A 237 -20.68 18.74 15.78
CA LEU A 237 -19.35 18.57 16.36
C LEU A 237 -18.51 19.84 16.18
N VAL A 238 -17.64 20.12 17.15
CA VAL A 238 -16.80 21.34 17.16
C VAL A 238 -15.64 21.24 16.18
N SER A 239 -15.16 20.02 15.93
CA SER A 239 -14.01 19.75 15.07
C SER A 239 -14.13 18.39 14.39
N VAL A 240 -13.35 18.18 13.33
CA VAL A 240 -13.23 16.84 12.71
C VAL A 240 -12.73 15.80 13.71
N LYS A 241 -11.85 16.17 14.65
CA LYS A 241 -11.31 15.27 15.68
C LYS A 241 -12.40 14.70 16.59
N ASP A 242 -13.47 15.46 16.83
CA ASP A 242 -14.57 15.01 17.66
C ASP A 242 -15.38 13.88 17.01
N ALA A 243 -15.25 13.70 15.67
CA ALA A 243 -15.82 12.57 14.95
C ALA A 243 -15.18 11.23 15.36
N ALA A 244 -14.08 11.23 16.12
CA ALA A 244 -13.55 10.02 16.75
C ALA A 244 -14.56 9.31 17.67
N GLN A 245 -15.51 10.06 18.24
CA GLN A 245 -16.63 9.47 19.01
C GLN A 245 -17.50 8.54 18.14
N LEU A 246 -17.45 8.72 16.82
CA LEU A 246 -18.22 8.00 15.82
C LEU A 246 -17.38 7.00 15.03
N GLU A 247 -16.14 6.72 15.46
CA GLU A 247 -15.21 5.86 14.73
C GLU A 247 -15.84 4.50 14.35
N PHE A 248 -16.54 3.83 15.27
CA PHE A 248 -17.22 2.56 14.98
C PHE A 248 -18.23 2.67 13.82
N LEU A 249 -19.03 3.74 13.80
CA LEU A 249 -20.02 3.98 12.75
C LEU A 249 -19.37 4.32 11.41
N LEU A 250 -18.35 5.17 11.44
CA LEU A 250 -17.58 5.53 10.26
C LEU A 250 -16.95 4.28 9.64
N ILE A 251 -16.37 3.39 10.45
CA ILE A 251 -15.81 2.13 9.97
C ILE A 251 -16.89 1.24 9.35
N GLN A 252 -18.06 1.09 9.98
CA GLN A 252 -19.17 0.32 9.40
C GLN A 252 -19.58 0.85 8.02
N ALA A 253 -19.66 2.17 7.85
CA ALA A 253 -20.00 2.79 6.58
C ALA A 253 -18.86 2.73 5.53
N LEU A 254 -17.62 2.54 5.97
CA LEU A 254 -16.42 2.53 5.13
C LEU A 254 -15.91 1.15 4.75
N VAL A 255 -16.53 0.07 5.27
CA VAL A 255 -16.20 -1.31 4.91
C VAL A 255 -16.06 -1.45 3.39
N PHE A 256 -14.95 -2.05 2.95
CA PHE A 256 -14.63 -2.19 1.54
C PHE A 256 -14.66 -3.66 1.10
N ARG A 257 -13.65 -4.45 1.45
CA ARG A 257 -13.56 -5.88 1.12
C ARG A 257 -13.66 -6.77 2.34
N LYS A 258 -13.12 -6.30 3.46
CA LYS A 258 -13.06 -7.01 4.74
C LYS A 258 -13.62 -6.12 5.84
N ASN A 259 -14.40 -6.70 6.74
CA ASN A 259 -14.91 -6.02 7.92
C ASN A 259 -13.94 -6.21 9.10
N TYR A 260 -13.09 -5.22 9.34
CA TYR A 260 -12.08 -5.28 10.41
C TYR A 260 -12.65 -5.11 11.83
N LEU A 261 -13.95 -4.78 11.97
CA LEU A 261 -14.64 -4.81 13.26
C LEU A 261 -14.87 -6.24 13.79
N LEU A 262 -14.64 -7.26 12.96
CA LEU A 262 -14.73 -8.67 13.33
C LEU A 262 -13.36 -9.27 13.69
N GLU A 263 -12.27 -8.52 13.53
CA GLU A 263 -10.91 -9.00 13.78
C GLU A 263 -10.50 -8.75 15.24
N ALA A 264 -10.74 -9.74 16.10
CA ALA A 264 -10.50 -9.64 17.54
C ALA A 264 -9.02 -9.37 17.93
N SER A 265 -8.07 -9.63 17.03
CA SER A 265 -6.65 -9.35 17.22
C SER A 265 -6.29 -7.86 17.10
N LEU A 266 -7.20 -7.05 16.55
CA LEU A 266 -7.01 -5.61 16.39
C LEU A 266 -7.66 -4.85 17.53
N SER A 267 -7.07 -3.72 17.93
CA SER A 267 -7.79 -2.76 18.78
C SER A 267 -9.07 -2.28 18.07
N GLN A 268 -10.17 -2.22 18.84
CA GLN A 268 -11.52 -1.95 18.35
C GLN A 268 -12.05 -0.63 18.90
N PRO A 269 -12.81 0.15 18.10
CA PRO A 269 -13.43 1.38 18.59
C PRO A 269 -14.57 1.05 19.56
N ALA A 270 -14.82 1.97 20.49
CA ALA A 270 -16.01 1.87 21.33
C ALA A 270 -17.27 1.94 20.46
N ARG A 271 -18.29 1.15 20.81
CA ARG A 271 -19.63 1.30 20.23
C ARG A 271 -20.27 2.52 20.89
N PRO A 272 -20.57 3.60 20.15
CA PRO A 272 -21.13 4.79 20.77
C PRO A 272 -22.60 4.54 21.12
N ASP A 273 -22.92 4.60 22.40
CA ASP A 273 -24.30 4.63 22.90
C ASP A 273 -24.79 6.08 23.04
N VAL A 274 -23.86 7.02 23.31
CA VAL A 274 -24.11 8.44 23.54
C VAL A 274 -23.03 9.28 22.87
N ILE A 275 -23.44 10.36 22.21
CA ILE A 275 -22.55 11.30 21.50
C ILE A 275 -22.71 12.70 22.10
N THR A 276 -21.59 13.39 22.34
CA THR A 276 -21.60 14.73 22.92
C THR A 276 -21.47 15.78 21.82
N SER A 277 -22.49 16.65 21.68
CA SER A 277 -22.48 17.77 20.73
C SER A 277 -21.71 18.99 21.27
N ARG A 278 -21.53 20.01 20.43
CA ARG A 278 -20.93 21.31 20.80
C ARG A 278 -21.59 21.99 21.99
N SER A 279 -22.91 21.87 22.14
CA SER A 279 -23.67 22.42 23.27
C SER A 279 -23.55 21.60 24.56
N GLY A 280 -22.75 20.53 24.58
CA GLY A 280 -22.68 19.57 25.68
C GLY A 280 -23.89 18.64 25.77
N THR A 281 -24.80 18.71 24.78
CA THR A 281 -25.99 17.86 24.75
C THR A 281 -25.60 16.44 24.37
N ARG A 282 -26.06 15.48 25.16
CA ARG A 282 -25.91 14.05 24.88
C ARG A 282 -27.01 13.61 23.92
N ARG A 283 -26.66 13.13 22.74
CA ARG A 283 -27.59 12.55 21.76
C ARG A 283 -27.44 11.03 21.73
N LEU A 284 -28.57 10.33 21.64
CA LEU A 284 -28.59 8.91 21.31
C LEU A 284 -28.10 8.72 19.88
N ARG A 285 -27.42 7.60 19.64
CA ARG A 285 -26.90 7.24 18.33
C ARG A 285 -28.00 7.13 17.27
N GLY A 286 -27.77 7.74 16.10
CA GLY A 286 -28.51 7.51 14.85
C GLY A 286 -27.64 6.79 13.80
N PRO A 287 -28.21 6.36 12.66
CA PRO A 287 -27.44 5.87 11.51
C PRO A 287 -26.65 7.02 10.84
N LEU A 288 -25.49 6.70 10.24
CA LEU A 288 -24.72 7.57 9.32
C LEU A 288 -25.05 7.23 7.87
#